data_AF-A0AAD3RJT0-F1
#
_entry.id   AF-A0AAD3RJT0-F1
#
_cell.length_a   1.000
_cell.length_b   1.000
_cell.length_c   1.000
_cell.angle_alpha   90.00
_cell.angle_beta   90.00
_cell.angle_gamma   90.00
#
_symmetry.space_group_name_H-M   'P 1'
#
loop_
_entity.id
_entity.type
_entity.pdbx_description
1 polymer ?
#
loop_
_entity_poly.entity_id
_entity_poly.type
_entity_poly.pdbx_seq_one_letter_code
_entity_poly.pdbx_strand_id
1 'polypeptide(L)'
;VFQRRMDGSVNFYRPWDQYKTGFGTAAGEYWLGLENLFHLTLRKTYELLVDMEDFDGNKAFARYSSFSINPEADGYRLNVSGFTDGGAGDSLTYHSGQKFSTFDKDQDSSGSNCAKSYLGAFWYKNCHYANPNGVYLWGADGSINYAGVDWYHWKGWNYSLKTISMKIRQLVMKGREDLHQLAGRLSILFPSLLSEENLRRISFLTSSKHRCVSSVEAFQEALQWHWGRSEAEYSHEVDDELMRFFERCRGYVEGVEKNRTALQEVEKFKHGQEMEGVRRRTAERLGLPHHRLTPDLVEAAFFLCSYELSIKSLHSPWCFLFDESDAKVLEYKSDLKQYWKRSHGHVISSLSSCPLFHHVFRTLDKAGRPRRATEASPEPASILVGHAETLLPLLSLLGLYKDKTPPTASNYHSQHGRSFRTSRIVPYAANLLFVLYDCQRGPRLQLLVNETPVRFPGLESEDAPLYRDVRATYRHLLDGCDFHRECEGRTGGRAPNTEL
;
A
#
# COMPACT_ATOMS: atom_id res chain seq x y z
N VAL A 1 -4.02 -15.32 0.44
CA VAL A 1 -3.28 -16.46 1.03
C VAL A 1 -3.73 -17.70 0.30
N PHE A 2 -2.82 -18.52 -0.21
CA PHE A 2 -3.19 -19.78 -0.90
C PHE A 2 -2.74 -21.02 -0.15
N GLN A 3 -1.80 -20.88 0.79
CA GLN A 3 -1.34 -21.96 1.66
C GLN A 3 -1.14 -21.40 3.07
N ARG A 4 -1.53 -22.16 4.10
CA ARG A 4 -1.25 -21.84 5.51
C ARG A 4 -1.17 -23.10 6.36
N ARG A 5 -0.12 -23.17 7.19
CA ARG A 5 0.08 -24.10 8.30
C ARG A 5 0.24 -23.33 9.60
N MET A 6 -0.32 -23.83 10.69
CA MET A 6 -0.30 -23.14 11.98
C MET A 6 -0.51 -24.03 13.21
N ASP A 7 -1.11 -25.21 13.05
CA ASP A 7 -1.49 -26.05 14.19
C ASP A 7 -1.57 -27.56 13.90
N GLY A 8 -1.38 -27.98 12.65
CA GLY A 8 -1.45 -29.39 12.26
C GLY A 8 -2.86 -29.98 12.27
N SER A 9 -3.91 -29.17 12.39
CA SER A 9 -5.31 -29.61 12.40
C SER A 9 -5.76 -30.24 11.07
N VAL A 10 -5.04 -29.96 9.97
CA VAL A 10 -5.34 -30.50 8.64
C VAL A 10 -4.16 -31.33 8.15
N ASN A 11 -4.44 -32.55 7.69
CA ASN A 11 -3.43 -33.38 7.03
C ASN A 11 -3.11 -32.82 5.62
N PHE A 12 -1.84 -32.53 5.34
CA PHE A 12 -1.33 -32.08 4.04
C PHE A 12 -0.71 -33.22 3.20
N TYR A 13 -0.51 -34.41 3.76
CA TYR A 13 -0.08 -35.58 2.98
C TYR A 13 -1.27 -36.17 2.23
N ARG A 14 -1.54 -35.62 1.04
CA ARG A 14 -2.79 -35.78 0.28
C ARG A 14 -2.52 -36.14 -1.20
N PRO A 15 -3.46 -36.84 -1.86
CA PRO A 15 -3.30 -37.23 -3.27
C PRO A 15 -3.42 -36.04 -4.22
N TRP A 16 -2.99 -36.24 -5.48
CA TRP A 16 -2.97 -35.23 -6.54
C TRP A 16 -4.28 -34.47 -6.68
N ASP A 17 -5.40 -35.19 -6.75
CA ASP A 17 -6.71 -34.60 -7.01
C ASP A 17 -7.13 -33.59 -5.92
N GLN A 18 -6.75 -33.83 -4.66
CA GLN A 18 -7.04 -32.89 -3.56
C GLN A 18 -6.12 -31.66 -3.63
N TYR A 19 -4.86 -31.83 -4.02
CA TYR A 19 -3.97 -30.69 -4.27
C TYR A 19 -4.40 -29.86 -5.48
N LYS A 20 -5.03 -30.49 -6.48
CA LYS A 20 -5.63 -29.81 -7.62
C LYS A 20 -6.83 -28.95 -7.20
N THR A 21 -7.79 -29.52 -6.45
CA THR A 21 -9.05 -28.83 -6.11
C THR A 21 -8.97 -27.93 -4.88
N GLY A 22 -8.04 -28.20 -3.95
CA GLY A 22 -7.95 -27.51 -2.66
C GLY A 22 -8.58 -28.28 -1.50
N PHE A 23 -8.18 -27.91 -0.27
CA PHE A 23 -8.68 -28.50 0.98
C PHE A 23 -8.45 -27.57 2.18
N GLY A 24 -9.10 -27.88 3.31
CA GLY A 24 -9.00 -27.09 4.55
C GLY A 24 -9.98 -25.90 4.58
N THR A 25 -9.75 -24.94 5.48
CA THR A 25 -10.64 -23.78 5.66
C THR A 25 -9.87 -22.46 5.71
N ALA A 26 -10.38 -21.43 5.04
CA ALA A 26 -9.74 -20.12 5.01
C ALA A 26 -9.66 -19.41 6.39
N ALA A 27 -10.29 -19.96 7.44
CA ALA A 27 -10.13 -19.52 8.82
C ALA A 27 -9.01 -20.26 9.59
N GLY A 28 -8.59 -21.44 9.14
CA GLY A 28 -7.54 -22.28 9.74
C GLY A 28 -6.48 -22.73 8.73
N GLU A 29 -6.00 -23.96 8.83
CA GLU A 29 -5.08 -24.52 7.83
C GLU A 29 -5.80 -24.78 6.48
N TYR A 30 -5.12 -24.43 5.39
CA TYR A 30 -5.76 -24.33 4.08
C TYR A 30 -4.78 -24.45 2.92
N TRP A 31 -5.25 -25.09 1.84
CA TRP A 31 -4.64 -25.09 0.51
C TRP A 31 -5.70 -24.72 -0.54
N LEU A 32 -5.43 -23.69 -1.34
CA LEU A 32 -6.37 -23.13 -2.31
C LEU A 32 -6.72 -24.06 -3.47
N GLY A 33 -5.82 -24.98 -3.81
CA GLY A 33 -5.91 -25.79 -5.02
C GLY A 33 -5.07 -25.21 -6.16
N LEU A 34 -4.35 -26.09 -6.86
CA LEU A 34 -3.48 -25.72 -7.98
C LEU A 34 -4.27 -25.14 -9.16
N GLU A 35 -5.48 -25.63 -9.44
CA GLU A 35 -6.29 -25.11 -10.56
C GLU A 35 -6.68 -23.63 -10.32
N ASN A 36 -7.13 -23.32 -9.10
CA ASN A 36 -7.43 -21.95 -8.69
C ASN A 36 -6.19 -21.06 -8.74
N LEU A 37 -5.05 -21.58 -8.27
CA LEU A 37 -3.79 -20.85 -8.27
C LEU A 37 -3.31 -20.54 -9.69
N PHE A 38 -3.41 -21.50 -10.62
CA PHE A 38 -3.11 -21.33 -12.04
C PHE A 38 -3.98 -20.22 -12.65
N HIS A 39 -5.30 -20.30 -12.47
CA HIS A 39 -6.21 -19.29 -13.00
C HIS A 39 -5.95 -17.88 -12.44
N LEU A 40 -5.56 -17.77 -11.17
CA LEU A 40 -5.15 -16.50 -10.58
C LEU A 40 -3.90 -15.96 -11.26
N THR A 41 -2.86 -16.79 -11.45
CA THR A 41 -1.55 -16.36 -11.97
C THR A 41 -1.44 -16.32 -13.50
N LEU A 42 -2.46 -16.75 -14.25
CA LEU A 42 -2.42 -16.87 -15.72
C LEU A 42 -2.23 -15.52 -16.44
N ARG A 43 -2.87 -14.44 -15.96
CA ARG A 43 -3.04 -13.20 -16.74
C ARG A 43 -2.20 -12.03 -16.29
N LYS A 44 -1.62 -12.09 -15.09
CA LYS A 44 -1.02 -10.93 -14.41
C LYS A 44 0.19 -11.40 -13.61
N THR A 45 1.10 -10.48 -13.37
CA THR A 45 2.24 -10.72 -12.50
C THR A 45 1.79 -10.65 -11.05
N TYR A 46 2.13 -11.69 -10.29
CA TYR A 46 1.92 -11.73 -8.85
C TYR A 46 3.26 -11.75 -8.16
N GLU A 47 3.38 -11.02 -7.07
CA GLU A 47 4.43 -11.28 -6.11
C GLU A 47 4.00 -12.40 -5.17
N LEU A 48 4.97 -13.13 -4.62
CA LEU A 48 4.78 -14.09 -3.55
C LEU A 48 5.46 -13.59 -2.27
N LEU A 49 4.74 -13.64 -1.16
CA LEU A 49 5.27 -13.50 0.18
C LEU A 49 5.08 -14.81 0.95
N VAL A 50 6.17 -15.33 1.51
CA VAL A 50 6.19 -16.48 2.42
C VAL A 50 6.50 -15.96 3.81
N ASP A 51 5.49 -15.88 4.68
CA ASP A 51 5.66 -15.46 6.08
C ASP A 51 5.82 -16.69 6.97
N MET A 52 6.80 -16.65 7.88
CA MET A 52 7.17 -17.77 8.74
C MET A 52 7.37 -17.36 10.20
N GLU A 53 7.05 -18.26 11.13
CA GLU A 53 7.29 -18.13 12.58
C GLU A 53 7.82 -19.45 13.14
N ASP A 54 8.81 -19.38 14.03
CA ASP A 54 9.33 -20.54 14.77
C ASP A 54 8.65 -20.67 16.15
N PHE A 55 8.96 -21.73 16.91
CA PHE A 55 8.38 -21.95 18.23
C PHE A 55 8.91 -21.00 19.32
N ASP A 56 10.04 -20.34 19.06
CA ASP A 56 10.61 -19.32 19.95
C ASP A 56 10.00 -17.93 19.71
N GLY A 57 9.12 -17.80 18.71
CA GLY A 57 8.43 -16.56 18.35
C GLY A 57 9.21 -15.66 17.39
N ASN A 58 10.36 -16.12 16.85
CA ASN A 58 11.08 -15.40 15.81
C ASN A 58 10.31 -15.46 14.50
N LYS A 59 10.34 -14.36 13.75
CA LYS A 59 9.65 -14.22 12.48
C LYS A 59 10.62 -13.90 11.38
N ALA A 60 10.40 -14.51 10.22
CA ALA A 60 11.15 -14.23 9.01
C ALA A 60 10.22 -14.31 7.82
N PHE A 61 10.62 -13.71 6.70
CA PHE A 61 9.89 -13.85 5.46
C PHE A 61 10.83 -14.01 4.26
N ALA A 62 10.31 -14.65 3.20
CA ALA A 62 10.94 -14.67 1.89
C ALA A 62 9.97 -14.06 0.88
N ARG A 63 10.44 -13.11 0.07
CA ARG A 63 9.63 -12.41 -0.92
C ARG A 63 10.17 -12.65 -2.32
N TYR A 64 9.28 -12.84 -3.27
CA TYR A 64 9.60 -13.01 -4.69
C TYR A 64 8.76 -12.04 -5.51
N SER A 65 9.39 -11.22 -6.36
CA SER A 65 8.69 -10.20 -7.15
C SER A 65 7.83 -10.79 -8.27
N SER A 66 8.11 -12.03 -8.68
CA SER A 66 7.32 -12.77 -9.68
C SER A 66 7.04 -14.19 -9.20
N PHE A 67 5.77 -14.59 -9.29
CA PHE A 67 5.25 -15.91 -8.99
C PHE A 67 4.14 -16.26 -9.98
N SER A 68 4.26 -17.42 -10.60
CA SER A 68 3.19 -18.03 -11.38
C SER A 68 3.34 -19.54 -11.39
N ILE A 69 2.25 -20.22 -11.74
CA ILE A 69 2.30 -21.64 -12.08
C ILE A 69 1.70 -21.88 -13.46
N ASN A 70 2.20 -22.90 -14.15
CA ASN A 70 1.74 -23.32 -15.47
C ASN A 70 0.45 -24.16 -15.40
N PRO A 71 -0.23 -24.44 -16.52
CA PRO A 71 -1.40 -25.32 -16.53
C PRO A 71 -1.08 -26.76 -16.10
N GLU A 72 -2.11 -27.55 -15.79
CA GLU A 72 -1.98 -28.96 -15.44
C GLU A 72 -1.26 -29.80 -16.52
N ALA A 73 -1.43 -29.46 -17.80
CA ALA A 73 -0.75 -30.13 -18.91
C ALA A 73 0.79 -30.04 -18.81
N ASP A 74 1.30 -29.05 -18.09
CA ASP A 74 2.72 -28.88 -17.76
C ASP A 74 3.04 -29.22 -16.29
N GLY A 75 2.16 -29.98 -15.63
CA GLY A 75 2.34 -30.44 -14.25
C GLY A 75 2.31 -29.34 -13.21
N TYR A 76 1.62 -28.23 -13.49
CA TYR A 76 1.61 -27.03 -12.64
C TYR A 76 3.00 -26.47 -12.34
N ARG A 77 3.90 -26.44 -13.34
CA ARG A 77 5.28 -25.97 -13.17
C ARG A 77 5.36 -24.61 -12.45
N LEU A 78 6.22 -24.52 -11.44
CA LEU A 78 6.48 -23.28 -10.69
C LEU A 78 7.40 -22.35 -11.47
N ASN A 79 7.04 -21.08 -11.59
CA ASN A 79 7.95 -20.01 -11.99
C ASN A 79 8.02 -18.98 -10.87
N VAL A 80 9.21 -18.82 -10.30
CA VAL A 80 9.48 -17.83 -9.26
C VAL A 80 10.79 -17.10 -9.54
N SER A 81 10.82 -15.78 -9.33
CA SER A 81 12.03 -14.96 -9.49
C SER A 81 11.99 -13.67 -8.65
N GLY A 82 13.13 -12.97 -8.61
CA GLY A 82 13.27 -11.68 -7.93
C GLY A 82 13.17 -11.80 -6.41
N PHE A 83 13.95 -12.73 -5.85
CA PHE A 83 14.04 -12.94 -4.41
C PHE A 83 14.50 -11.67 -3.68
N THR A 84 13.88 -11.40 -2.53
CA THR A 84 14.32 -10.40 -1.56
C THR A 84 14.34 -11.04 -0.19
N ASP A 85 15.48 -10.96 0.48
CA ASP A 85 15.68 -11.57 1.79
C ASP A 85 15.00 -10.76 2.89
N GLY A 86 14.12 -11.43 3.63
CA GLY A 86 13.47 -10.92 4.85
C GLY A 86 13.94 -11.65 6.10
N GLY A 87 15.16 -12.20 6.09
CA GLY A 87 15.78 -12.94 7.19
C GLY A 87 15.54 -14.45 7.15
N ALA A 88 14.89 -14.97 6.10
CA ALA A 88 14.63 -16.40 5.93
C ALA A 88 15.60 -17.09 4.95
N GLY A 89 16.33 -16.32 4.14
CA GLY A 89 17.10 -16.86 3.02
C GLY A 89 16.22 -17.47 1.91
N ASP A 90 16.85 -17.87 0.80
CA ASP A 90 16.14 -18.30 -0.41
C ASP A 90 16.08 -19.82 -0.57
N SER A 91 15.02 -20.44 -0.03
CA SER A 91 14.77 -21.87 -0.25
C SER A 91 13.85 -22.19 -1.43
N LEU A 92 13.21 -21.20 -2.08
CA LEU A 92 12.21 -21.46 -3.12
C LEU A 92 12.75 -21.33 -4.55
N THR A 93 13.71 -20.45 -4.82
CA THR A 93 14.24 -20.27 -6.19
C THR A 93 14.84 -21.58 -6.73
N TYR A 94 15.40 -22.43 -5.86
CA TYR A 94 15.87 -23.77 -6.22
C TYR A 94 14.81 -24.65 -6.91
N HIS A 95 13.55 -24.47 -6.52
CA HIS A 95 12.39 -25.20 -7.03
C HIS A 95 11.76 -24.55 -8.27
N SER A 96 12.28 -23.41 -8.73
CA SER A 96 11.81 -22.76 -9.95
C SER A 96 12.02 -23.67 -11.17
N GLY A 97 11.04 -23.72 -12.05
CA GLY A 97 10.99 -24.59 -13.23
C GLY A 97 10.59 -26.04 -12.94
N GLN A 98 10.33 -26.43 -11.69
CA GLN A 98 9.92 -27.81 -11.35
C GLN A 98 8.41 -27.99 -11.40
N LYS A 99 7.97 -29.24 -11.63
CA LYS A 99 6.55 -29.64 -11.60
C LYS A 99 6.13 -29.99 -10.18
N PHE A 100 4.83 -29.90 -9.90
CA PHE A 100 4.31 -30.24 -8.58
C PHE A 100 4.25 -31.77 -8.41
N SER A 101 4.67 -32.29 -7.27
CA SER A 101 4.65 -33.74 -6.98
C SER A 101 3.83 -34.06 -5.74
N THR A 102 3.08 -35.16 -5.79
CA THR A 102 2.37 -35.78 -4.67
C THR A 102 2.80 -37.22 -4.52
N PHE A 103 2.40 -37.87 -3.42
CA PHE A 103 2.78 -39.27 -3.19
C PHE A 103 2.23 -40.23 -4.25
N ASP A 104 1.14 -39.89 -4.93
CA ASP A 104 0.49 -40.68 -5.98
C ASP A 104 0.81 -40.18 -7.40
N LYS A 105 1.50 -39.05 -7.53
CA LYS A 105 1.93 -38.49 -8.83
C LYS A 105 3.33 -37.91 -8.72
N ASP A 106 4.32 -38.71 -9.12
CA ASP A 106 5.72 -38.31 -9.15
C ASP A 106 6.04 -37.50 -10.40
N GLN A 107 6.49 -36.27 -10.22
CA GLN A 107 6.92 -35.37 -11.29
C GLN A 107 8.20 -34.62 -10.94
N ASP A 108 8.93 -35.07 -9.92
CA ASP A 108 10.17 -34.43 -9.49
C ASP A 108 11.37 -34.93 -10.33
N SER A 109 12.54 -34.30 -10.14
CA SER A 109 13.74 -34.62 -10.91
C SER A 109 14.65 -35.65 -10.22
N SER A 110 14.22 -36.25 -9.10
CA SER A 110 15.00 -37.22 -8.36
C SER A 110 14.80 -38.64 -8.89
N GLY A 111 15.69 -39.55 -8.51
CA GLY A 111 15.56 -40.99 -8.82
C GLY A 111 14.48 -41.70 -7.99
N SER A 112 13.92 -41.03 -6.98
CA SER A 112 12.88 -41.53 -6.09
C SER A 112 11.84 -40.44 -5.84
N ASN A 113 10.57 -40.82 -5.63
CA ASN A 113 9.51 -39.86 -5.33
C ASN A 113 9.76 -39.11 -4.01
N CYS A 114 10.18 -37.85 -4.08
CA CYS A 114 10.50 -37.03 -2.92
C CYS A 114 9.26 -36.74 -2.07
N ALA A 115 8.08 -36.63 -2.68
CA ALA A 115 6.82 -36.45 -1.96
C ALA A 115 6.52 -37.64 -1.03
N LYS A 116 6.86 -38.88 -1.44
CA LYS A 116 6.79 -40.05 -0.57
C LYS A 116 7.88 -40.04 0.51
N SER A 117 9.12 -39.78 0.13
CA SER A 117 10.26 -39.84 1.05
C SER A 117 10.18 -38.81 2.18
N TYR A 118 9.61 -37.63 1.90
CA TYR A 118 9.54 -36.50 2.84
C TYR A 118 8.12 -36.13 3.25
N LEU A 119 7.17 -37.03 3.02
CA LEU A 119 5.78 -36.96 3.50
C LEU A 119 5.11 -35.59 3.27
N GLY A 120 5.26 -35.06 2.06
CA GLY A 120 4.76 -33.75 1.67
C GLY A 120 4.29 -33.72 0.22
N ALA A 121 4.00 -32.53 -0.28
CA ALA A 121 3.75 -32.30 -1.69
C ALA A 121 4.19 -30.88 -2.07
N PHE A 122 5.07 -30.78 -3.06
CA PHE A 122 5.64 -29.50 -3.47
C PHE A 122 6.28 -29.59 -4.86
N TRP A 123 6.84 -28.48 -5.33
CA TRP A 123 7.60 -28.38 -6.57
C TRP A 123 9.03 -28.92 -6.44
N TYR A 124 9.18 -30.20 -6.11
CA TYR A 124 10.49 -30.78 -5.80
C TYR A 124 11.43 -30.87 -7.02
N LYS A 125 12.72 -30.61 -6.81
CA LYS A 125 13.80 -30.82 -7.80
C LYS A 125 14.53 -32.14 -7.51
N ASN A 126 15.78 -32.08 -7.02
CA ASN A 126 16.42 -33.20 -6.35
C ASN A 126 15.97 -33.18 -4.88
N CYS A 127 14.67 -33.43 -4.70
CA CYS A 127 13.95 -33.22 -3.47
C CYS A 127 13.89 -31.75 -3.05
N HIS A 128 14.34 -31.36 -1.85
CA HIS A 128 13.90 -30.07 -1.32
C HIS A 128 14.89 -29.28 -0.47
N TYR A 129 14.78 -27.96 -0.61
CA TYR A 129 15.20 -26.97 0.39
C TYR A 129 14.00 -26.32 1.12
N ALA A 130 12.79 -26.67 0.72
CA ALA A 130 11.56 -26.17 1.31
C ALA A 130 10.49 -27.25 1.22
N ASN A 131 9.87 -27.58 2.34
CA ASN A 131 8.78 -28.53 2.44
C ASN A 131 7.59 -27.92 3.21
N PRO A 132 6.98 -26.83 2.71
CA PRO A 132 5.93 -26.11 3.45
C PRO A 132 4.66 -26.94 3.70
N ASN A 133 4.50 -28.03 2.95
CA ASN A 133 3.37 -28.95 3.02
C ASN A 133 3.74 -30.29 3.68
N GLY A 134 4.90 -30.38 4.33
CA GLY A 134 5.33 -31.57 5.08
C GLY A 134 4.47 -31.85 6.31
N VAL A 135 4.84 -32.90 7.04
CA VAL A 135 4.19 -33.27 8.30
C VAL A 135 4.36 -32.14 9.31
N TYR A 136 3.29 -31.80 10.02
CA TYR A 136 3.38 -30.79 11.06
C TYR A 136 4.07 -31.37 12.29
N LEU A 137 5.33 -31.00 12.51
CA LEU A 137 6.11 -31.36 13.69
C LEU A 137 6.29 -30.14 14.59
N TRP A 138 6.45 -30.37 15.89
CA TRP A 138 6.48 -29.33 16.92
C TRP A 138 7.89 -28.81 17.18
N GLY A 139 8.54 -28.28 16.14
CA GLY A 139 9.90 -27.73 16.20
C GLY A 139 10.97 -28.73 15.79
N ALA A 140 12.08 -28.76 16.53
CA ALA A 140 13.16 -29.72 16.32
C ALA A 140 12.70 -31.11 16.79
N ASP A 141 12.30 -31.96 15.84
CA ASP A 141 11.92 -33.33 16.09
C ASP A 141 12.78 -34.26 15.22
N GLY A 142 13.54 -35.14 15.87
CA GLY A 142 14.39 -36.14 15.22
C GLY A 142 13.65 -37.44 14.86
N SER A 143 12.33 -37.50 15.11
CA SER A 143 11.52 -38.69 14.84
C SER A 143 11.37 -38.98 13.34
N ILE A 144 11.32 -37.94 12.50
CA ILE A 144 11.20 -38.05 11.04
C ILE A 144 12.07 -36.99 10.37
N ASN A 145 13.27 -37.40 9.93
CA ASN A 145 14.21 -36.50 9.27
C ASN A 145 13.61 -35.91 8.00
N TYR A 146 13.75 -34.59 7.84
CA TYR A 146 13.50 -33.85 6.59
C TYR A 146 12.05 -33.88 6.08
N ALA A 147 11.09 -34.34 6.90
CA ALA A 147 9.68 -34.46 6.53
C ALA A 147 8.79 -33.39 7.17
N GLY A 148 9.37 -32.48 7.96
CA GLY A 148 8.65 -31.42 8.66
C GLY A 148 8.17 -30.30 7.76
N VAL A 149 7.54 -29.28 8.36
CA VAL A 149 7.26 -28.01 7.69
C VAL A 149 8.54 -27.17 7.71
N ASP A 150 9.45 -27.36 6.77
CA ASP A 150 10.79 -26.77 6.85
C ASP A 150 11.12 -25.74 5.75
N TRP A 151 12.07 -24.87 6.09
CA TRP A 151 12.69 -23.88 5.21
C TRP A 151 14.20 -23.88 5.47
N TYR A 152 14.95 -24.58 4.59
CA TYR A 152 16.36 -24.93 4.80
C TYR A 152 17.24 -23.72 5.16
N HIS A 153 17.17 -22.62 4.41
CA HIS A 153 18.06 -21.48 4.63
C HIS A 153 17.79 -20.71 5.94
N TRP A 154 16.67 -20.98 6.62
CA TRP A 154 16.36 -20.34 7.89
C TRP A 154 16.66 -21.23 9.10
N LYS A 155 16.10 -22.45 9.14
CA LYS A 155 16.19 -23.35 10.30
C LYS A 155 16.76 -24.74 9.97
N GLY A 156 17.22 -24.94 8.73
CA GLY A 156 17.68 -26.24 8.24
C GLY A 156 16.53 -27.21 8.01
N TRP A 157 16.87 -28.46 7.69
CA TRP A 157 15.88 -29.50 7.39
C TRP A 157 15.31 -30.23 8.62
N ASN A 158 15.92 -30.07 9.79
CA ASN A 158 15.57 -30.80 11.02
C ASN A 158 14.75 -29.95 12.01
N TYR A 159 14.12 -28.89 11.52
CA TYR A 159 13.26 -28.02 12.30
C TYR A 159 11.97 -27.72 11.56
N SER A 160 10.85 -28.11 12.14
CA SER A 160 9.52 -27.80 11.61
C SER A 160 9.01 -26.48 12.18
N LEU A 161 8.61 -25.59 11.30
CA LEU A 161 8.10 -24.26 11.61
C LEU A 161 6.74 -24.34 12.31
N LYS A 162 6.51 -23.40 13.24
CA LYS A 162 5.23 -23.25 13.93
C LYS A 162 4.17 -22.70 12.98
N THR A 163 4.51 -21.67 12.20
CA THR A 163 3.61 -21.17 11.16
C THR A 163 4.36 -20.93 9.87
N ILE A 164 3.69 -21.22 8.76
CA ILE A 164 4.09 -20.78 7.42
C ILE A 164 2.85 -20.41 6.63
N SER A 165 2.90 -19.31 5.89
CA SER A 165 1.82 -18.92 5.00
C SER A 165 2.34 -18.34 3.70
N MET A 166 1.81 -18.83 2.58
CA MET A 166 2.14 -18.34 1.25
C MET A 166 1.00 -17.46 0.71
N LYS A 167 1.35 -16.25 0.29
CA LYS A 167 0.40 -15.21 -0.10
C LYS A 167 0.85 -14.60 -1.42
N ILE A 168 -0.06 -14.59 -2.40
CA ILE A 168 0.17 -13.87 -3.65
C ILE A 168 -0.56 -12.53 -3.61
N ARG A 169 0.06 -11.51 -4.19
CA ARG A 169 -0.57 -10.21 -4.42
C ARG A 169 -0.42 -9.85 -5.88
N GLN A 170 -1.54 -9.53 -6.53
CA GLN A 170 -1.53 -9.03 -7.90
C GLN A 170 -0.85 -7.66 -7.92
N LEU A 171 0.14 -7.49 -8.79
CA LEU A 171 0.66 -6.17 -9.11
C LEU A 171 -0.26 -5.55 -10.16
N VAL A 172 -0.96 -4.49 -9.77
CA VAL A 172 -1.87 -3.78 -10.68
C VAL A 172 -1.04 -2.88 -11.59
N MET A 173 -0.85 -3.31 -12.84
CA MET A 173 -0.14 -2.53 -13.87
C MET A 173 -0.76 -1.16 -14.13
N LYS A 174 -2.07 -1.01 -13.92
CA LYS A 174 -2.76 0.28 -14.11
C LYS A 174 -2.16 1.38 -13.22
N GLY A 175 -1.79 1.07 -11.99
CA GLY A 175 -1.12 2.03 -11.11
C GLY A 175 0.27 2.42 -11.63
N ARG A 176 1.05 1.47 -12.18
CA ARG A 176 2.33 1.80 -12.84
C ARG A 176 2.10 2.72 -14.04
N GLU A 177 1.12 2.42 -14.87
CA GLU A 177 0.75 3.25 -16.03
C GLU A 177 0.36 4.66 -15.61
N ASP A 178 -0.42 4.82 -14.53
CA ASP A 178 -0.83 6.15 -14.06
C ASP A 178 0.38 7.01 -13.62
N LEU A 179 1.39 6.40 -12.96
CA LEU A 179 2.64 7.08 -12.61
C LEU A 179 3.54 7.31 -13.82
N HIS A 180 3.53 6.39 -14.78
CA HIS A 180 4.25 6.53 -16.04
C HIS A 180 3.74 7.75 -16.82
N GLN A 181 2.42 7.85 -16.96
CA GLN A 181 1.75 8.97 -17.61
C GLN A 181 1.95 10.28 -16.84
N LEU A 182 1.93 10.23 -15.50
CA LEU A 182 2.22 11.41 -14.66
C LEU A 182 3.63 11.93 -14.92
N ALA A 183 4.63 11.06 -14.92
CA ALA A 183 6.01 11.44 -15.21
C ALA A 183 6.16 12.11 -16.58
N GLY A 184 5.53 11.54 -17.63
CA GLY A 184 5.53 12.11 -18.97
C GLY A 184 4.85 13.49 -19.06
N ARG A 185 3.74 13.70 -18.34
CA ARG A 185 3.10 15.03 -18.29
C ARG A 185 3.98 16.04 -17.55
N LEU A 186 4.58 15.65 -16.43
CA LEU A 186 5.45 16.53 -15.67
C LEU A 186 6.75 16.86 -16.41
N SER A 187 7.32 15.94 -17.19
CA SER A 187 8.50 16.22 -18.01
C SER A 187 8.21 17.23 -19.11
N ILE A 188 7.01 17.19 -19.70
CA ILE A 188 6.54 18.19 -20.66
C ILE A 188 6.27 19.55 -19.97
N LEU A 189 5.74 19.53 -18.75
CA LEU A 189 5.40 20.75 -18.01
C LEU A 189 6.64 21.46 -17.45
N PHE A 190 7.68 20.70 -17.07
CA PHE A 190 8.93 21.20 -16.49
C PHE A 190 10.18 20.69 -17.23
N PRO A 191 10.33 20.98 -18.53
CA PRO A 191 11.36 20.39 -19.37
C PRO A 191 12.78 20.81 -18.99
N SER A 192 12.94 21.94 -18.29
CA SER A 192 14.24 22.40 -17.78
C SER A 192 14.65 21.73 -16.46
N LEU A 193 13.70 21.18 -15.71
CA LEU A 193 13.95 20.52 -14.42
C LEU A 193 14.03 19.00 -14.61
N LEU A 194 13.04 18.43 -15.30
CA LEU A 194 12.94 17.01 -15.62
C LEU A 194 13.50 16.78 -17.03
N SER A 195 14.83 16.78 -17.12
CA SER A 195 15.59 16.53 -18.34
C SER A 195 16.60 15.40 -18.15
N GLU A 196 17.06 14.82 -19.27
CA GLU A 196 18.07 13.76 -19.24
C GLU A 196 19.36 14.19 -18.53
N GLU A 197 19.80 15.42 -18.77
CA GLU A 197 20.99 16.01 -18.14
C GLU A 197 20.88 16.09 -16.62
N ASN A 198 19.65 16.28 -16.13
CA ASN A 198 19.35 16.42 -14.72
C ASN A 198 19.06 15.08 -14.02
N LEU A 199 18.89 13.97 -14.75
CA LEU A 199 18.46 12.68 -14.18
C LEU A 199 19.24 12.26 -12.94
N ARG A 200 20.58 12.39 -12.97
CA ARG A 200 21.46 12.02 -11.84
C ARG A 200 21.39 12.97 -10.64
N ARG A 201 20.78 14.14 -10.81
CA ARG A 201 20.62 15.17 -9.78
C ARG A 201 19.20 15.23 -9.21
N ILE A 202 18.24 14.58 -9.86
CA ILE A 202 16.88 14.46 -9.35
C ILE A 202 16.90 13.50 -8.16
N SER A 203 16.32 13.93 -7.04
CA SER A 203 16.16 13.09 -5.86
C SER A 203 14.88 12.28 -5.95
N PHE A 204 14.96 10.97 -5.73
CA PHE A 204 13.81 10.07 -5.65
C PHE A 204 13.77 9.43 -4.27
N LEU A 205 12.65 9.57 -3.58
CA LEU A 205 12.44 9.03 -2.23
C LEU A 205 11.08 8.34 -2.14
N THR A 206 11.02 7.19 -1.48
CA THR A 206 9.79 6.40 -1.34
C THR A 206 9.66 5.79 0.06
N SER A 207 8.44 5.43 0.45
CA SER A 207 8.25 4.47 1.54
C SER A 207 8.72 3.06 1.15
N SER A 208 8.97 2.22 2.14
CA SER A 208 9.34 0.80 1.98
C SER A 208 8.21 -0.06 1.40
N LYS A 209 6.99 0.48 1.28
CA LYS A 209 5.88 -0.26 0.72
C LYS A 209 6.10 -0.46 -0.77
N HIS A 210 6.09 -1.72 -1.19
CA HIS A 210 6.24 -2.12 -2.59
C HIS A 210 5.37 -1.34 -3.58
N ARG A 211 4.12 -1.00 -3.24
CA ARG A 211 3.27 -0.18 -4.12
C ARG A 211 3.86 1.20 -4.39
N CYS A 212 4.57 1.78 -3.42
CA CYS A 212 5.28 3.05 -3.56
C CYS A 212 6.61 2.87 -4.30
N VAL A 213 7.37 1.82 -3.98
CA VAL A 213 8.61 1.44 -4.72
C VAL A 213 8.30 1.24 -6.20
N SER A 214 7.31 0.41 -6.53
CA SER A 214 6.88 0.20 -7.92
C SER A 214 6.30 1.47 -8.57
N SER A 215 5.79 2.42 -7.80
CA SER A 215 5.28 3.70 -8.31
C SER A 215 6.43 4.65 -8.67
N VAL A 216 7.47 4.74 -7.82
CA VAL A 216 8.65 5.56 -8.09
C VAL A 216 9.52 4.97 -9.20
N GLU A 217 9.58 3.64 -9.31
CA GLU A 217 10.23 2.96 -10.43
C GLU A 217 9.50 3.24 -11.75
N ALA A 218 8.16 3.13 -11.77
CA ALA A 218 7.39 3.44 -12.98
C ALA A 218 7.54 4.91 -13.42
N PHE A 219 7.66 5.83 -12.46
CA PHE A 219 7.93 7.24 -12.73
C PHE A 219 9.33 7.43 -13.35
N GLN A 220 10.36 6.78 -12.80
CA GLN A 220 11.74 6.83 -13.33
C GLN A 220 11.86 6.17 -14.71
N GLU A 221 11.20 5.03 -14.89
CA GLU A 221 11.13 4.29 -16.17
C GLU A 221 10.57 5.20 -17.26
N ALA A 222 9.47 5.90 -16.98
CA ALA A 222 8.84 6.82 -17.92
C ALA A 222 9.74 7.98 -18.34
N LEU A 223 10.43 8.61 -17.39
CA LEU A 223 11.39 9.68 -17.71
C LEU A 223 12.50 9.17 -18.63
N GLN A 224 13.07 8.00 -18.32
CA GLN A 224 14.16 7.41 -19.09
C GLN A 224 13.73 6.97 -20.49
N TRP A 225 12.54 6.38 -20.63
CA TRP A 225 11.98 6.03 -21.93
C TRP A 225 11.65 7.26 -22.76
N HIS A 226 11.13 8.32 -22.13
CA HIS A 226 10.88 9.59 -22.81
C HIS A 226 12.17 10.19 -23.40
N TRP A 227 13.33 9.91 -22.79
CA TRP A 227 14.65 10.32 -23.29
C TRP A 227 15.37 9.25 -24.13
N GLY A 228 14.68 8.18 -24.54
CA GLY A 228 15.20 7.20 -25.50
C GLY A 228 16.10 6.09 -24.93
N ARG A 229 16.11 5.88 -23.61
CA ARG A 229 16.83 4.74 -22.99
C ARG A 229 16.06 3.43 -23.15
N SER A 230 16.77 2.37 -23.50
CA SER A 230 16.20 1.02 -23.69
C SER A 230 16.06 0.22 -22.39
N GLU A 231 16.88 0.51 -21.39
CA GLU A 231 16.83 -0.10 -20.06
C GLU A 231 16.70 0.98 -18.99
N ALA A 232 15.81 0.77 -18.03
CA ALA A 232 15.58 1.69 -16.93
C ALA A 232 16.50 1.34 -15.75
N GLU A 233 17.35 2.28 -15.35
CA GLU A 233 18.10 2.22 -14.10
C GLU A 233 17.29 2.89 -12.99
N TYR A 234 17.20 2.26 -11.83
CA TYR A 234 16.46 2.82 -10.69
C TYR A 234 17.44 3.25 -9.60
N SER A 235 17.31 4.51 -9.16
CA SER A 235 18.07 5.04 -8.04
C SER A 235 17.12 5.83 -7.15
N HIS A 236 16.75 5.25 -6.01
CA HIS A 236 15.84 5.87 -5.05
C HIS A 236 16.19 5.50 -3.61
N GLU A 237 15.90 6.41 -2.70
CA GLU A 237 16.05 6.21 -1.26
C GLU A 237 14.74 5.70 -0.64
N VAL A 238 14.86 4.78 0.32
CA VAL A 238 13.72 4.31 1.11
C VAL A 238 13.77 4.96 2.49
N ASP A 239 12.81 5.83 2.80
CA ASP A 239 12.72 6.55 4.08
C ASP A 239 11.30 6.49 4.64
N ASP A 240 11.06 5.51 5.51
CA ASP A 240 9.80 5.37 6.24
C ASP A 240 9.63 6.39 7.36
N GLU A 241 10.72 7.00 7.85
CA GLU A 241 10.62 8.05 8.86
C GLU A 241 9.93 9.28 8.30
N LEU A 242 10.29 9.64 7.06
CA LEU A 242 9.71 10.76 6.33
C LEU A 242 8.38 10.41 5.66
N MET A 243 8.23 9.20 5.12
CA MET A 243 7.04 8.85 4.31
C MET A 243 5.93 8.14 5.09
N ARG A 244 6.23 7.61 6.27
CA ARG A 244 5.28 6.89 7.15
C ARG A 244 5.33 7.40 8.60
N PHE A 245 5.59 8.70 8.78
CA PHE A 245 5.63 9.37 10.08
C PHE A 245 4.43 9.05 11.00
N PHE A 246 3.24 8.82 10.41
CA PHE A 246 2.00 8.55 11.15
C PHE A 246 2.03 7.25 11.95
N GLU A 247 2.85 6.26 11.56
CA GLU A 247 3.00 5.01 12.31
C GLU A 247 3.88 5.17 13.56
N ARG A 248 4.77 6.15 13.53
CA ARG A 248 5.72 6.46 14.61
C ARG A 248 5.17 7.50 15.58
N CYS A 249 4.10 8.19 15.19
CA CYS A 249 3.51 9.23 16.02
C CYS A 249 2.64 8.62 17.14
N ARG A 250 3.20 8.42 18.34
CA ARG A 250 2.50 7.74 19.45
C ARG A 250 1.16 8.40 19.81
N GLY A 251 1.13 9.73 19.94
CA GLY A 251 -0.08 10.50 20.25
C GLY A 251 -1.17 10.32 19.19
N TYR A 252 -0.79 10.21 17.91
CA TYR A 252 -1.71 9.87 16.84
C TYR A 252 -2.21 8.42 16.94
N VAL A 253 -1.29 7.47 17.14
CA VAL A 253 -1.61 6.03 17.21
C VAL A 253 -2.55 5.74 18.39
N GLU A 254 -2.25 6.30 19.56
CA GLU A 254 -3.06 6.10 20.78
C GLU A 254 -4.34 6.94 20.77
N GLY A 255 -4.24 8.22 20.37
CA GLY A 255 -5.35 9.17 20.42
C GLY A 255 -6.37 9.05 19.29
N VAL A 256 -5.97 8.49 18.13
CA VAL A 256 -6.81 8.41 16.92
C VAL A 256 -6.88 6.99 16.37
N GLU A 257 -5.75 6.36 16.01
CA GLU A 257 -5.77 5.07 15.29
C GLU A 257 -6.39 3.94 16.13
N LYS A 258 -6.01 3.86 17.42
CA LYS A 258 -6.52 2.85 18.37
C LYS A 258 -7.73 3.34 19.16
N ASN A 259 -8.07 4.63 19.07
CA ASN A 259 -9.15 5.21 19.84
C ASN A 259 -10.49 5.07 19.12
N ARG A 260 -11.40 4.29 19.71
CA ARG A 260 -12.74 4.06 19.15
C ARG A 260 -13.61 5.32 19.10
N THR A 261 -13.40 6.29 20.00
CA THR A 261 -14.18 7.52 20.01
C THR A 261 -13.75 8.50 18.92
N ALA A 262 -12.51 8.40 18.43
CA ALA A 262 -11.98 9.29 17.41
C ALA A 262 -12.72 9.19 16.05
N LEU A 263 -13.42 8.07 15.81
CA LEU A 263 -14.22 7.82 14.61
C LEU A 263 -15.72 7.70 14.92
N GLN A 264 -16.19 8.28 16.03
CA GLN A 264 -17.59 8.17 16.44
C GLN A 264 -18.57 8.66 15.36
N GLU A 265 -18.22 9.74 14.64
CA GLU A 265 -19.05 10.25 13.54
C GLU A 265 -19.20 9.23 12.40
N VAL A 266 -18.15 8.45 12.11
CA VAL A 266 -18.20 7.39 11.08
C VAL A 266 -19.17 6.30 11.50
N GLU A 267 -19.11 5.87 12.76
CA GLU A 267 -20.00 4.82 13.27
C GLU A 267 -21.46 5.29 13.39
N LYS A 268 -21.69 6.55 13.80
CA LYS A 268 -23.03 7.14 13.78
C LYS A 268 -23.59 7.18 12.35
N PHE A 269 -22.81 7.62 11.37
CA PHE A 269 -23.26 7.70 9.98
C PHE A 269 -23.51 6.32 9.37
N LYS A 270 -22.66 5.33 9.70
CA LYS A 270 -22.80 3.94 9.25
C LYS A 270 -24.15 3.32 9.65
N HIS A 271 -24.69 3.73 10.80
CA HIS A 271 -26.00 3.30 11.31
C HIS A 271 -27.09 4.37 11.14
N GLY A 272 -26.82 5.42 10.35
CA GLY A 272 -27.72 6.51 10.05
C GLY A 272 -28.74 6.19 8.95
N GLN A 273 -29.70 7.09 8.77
CA GLN A 273 -30.82 6.92 7.84
C GLN A 273 -30.36 6.82 6.38
N GLU A 274 -29.31 7.55 6.02
CA GLU A 274 -28.75 7.60 4.67
C GLU A 274 -28.18 6.24 4.27
N MET A 275 -27.34 5.66 5.14
CA MET A 275 -26.75 4.34 4.93
C MET A 275 -27.80 3.22 4.97
N GLU A 276 -28.81 3.35 5.83
CA GLU A 276 -29.95 2.44 5.87
C GLU A 276 -30.74 2.47 4.56
N GLY A 277 -30.90 3.66 3.97
CA GLY A 277 -31.50 3.85 2.65
C GLY A 277 -30.75 3.10 1.55
N VAL A 278 -29.42 3.22 1.52
CA VAL A 278 -28.56 2.49 0.57
C VAL A 278 -28.70 0.99 0.78
N ARG A 279 -28.62 0.52 2.04
CA ARG A 279 -28.73 -0.90 2.39
C ARG A 279 -30.02 -1.53 1.90
N ARG A 280 -31.15 -0.84 2.08
CA ARG A 280 -32.45 -1.29 1.58
C ARG A 280 -32.49 -1.40 0.06
N ARG A 281 -32.05 -0.38 -0.67
CA ARG A 281 -32.01 -0.40 -2.15
C ARG A 281 -31.08 -1.50 -2.68
N THR A 282 -29.91 -1.68 -2.07
CA THR A 282 -28.99 -2.77 -2.44
C THR A 282 -29.60 -4.14 -2.18
N ALA A 283 -30.28 -4.35 -1.04
CA ALA A 283 -30.96 -5.60 -0.73
C ALA A 283 -32.09 -5.91 -1.73
N GLU A 284 -32.89 -4.91 -2.09
CA GLU A 284 -33.95 -5.01 -3.11
C GLU A 284 -33.38 -5.40 -4.47
N ARG A 285 -32.31 -4.74 -4.93
CA ARG A 285 -31.63 -5.07 -6.20
C ARG A 285 -31.05 -6.50 -6.21
N LEU A 286 -30.61 -7.01 -5.07
CA LEU A 286 -30.10 -8.37 -4.92
C LEU A 286 -31.19 -9.44 -4.69
N GLY A 287 -32.44 -9.04 -4.44
CA GLY A 287 -33.50 -9.96 -4.04
C GLY A 287 -33.24 -10.64 -2.69
N LEU A 288 -32.49 -9.99 -1.79
CA LEU A 288 -32.10 -10.55 -0.48
C LEU A 288 -32.92 -9.93 0.66
N PRO A 289 -33.23 -10.70 1.73
CA PRO A 289 -33.81 -10.12 2.94
C PRO A 289 -32.87 -9.09 3.55
N HIS A 290 -33.40 -7.90 3.79
CA HIS A 290 -32.64 -6.75 4.30
C HIS A 290 -31.79 -7.05 5.56
N HIS A 291 -32.28 -7.87 6.49
CA HIS A 291 -31.56 -8.22 7.72
C HIS A 291 -30.28 -9.03 7.47
N ARG A 292 -30.12 -9.66 6.30
CA ARG A 292 -28.91 -10.40 5.92
C ARG A 292 -27.80 -9.50 5.40
N LEU A 293 -28.12 -8.26 5.04
CA LEU A 293 -27.16 -7.31 4.51
C LEU A 293 -26.72 -6.37 5.64
N THR A 294 -25.43 -6.37 5.94
CA THR A 294 -24.83 -5.43 6.90
C THR A 294 -24.27 -4.21 6.16
N PRO A 295 -24.13 -3.05 6.81
CA PRO A 295 -23.49 -1.88 6.20
C PRO A 295 -22.06 -2.15 5.71
N ASP A 296 -21.34 -3.08 6.36
CA ASP A 296 -20.00 -3.51 5.94
C ASP A 296 -20.02 -4.32 4.63
N LEU A 297 -21.04 -5.17 4.43
CA LEU A 297 -21.20 -5.90 3.17
C LEU A 297 -21.57 -4.96 2.02
N VAL A 298 -22.39 -3.94 2.27
CA VAL A 298 -22.71 -2.89 1.28
C VAL A 298 -21.45 -2.13 0.88
N GLU A 299 -20.65 -1.72 1.87
CA GLU A 299 -19.37 -1.05 1.62
C GLU A 299 -18.39 -1.95 0.86
N ALA A 300 -18.30 -3.23 1.21
CA ALA A 300 -17.47 -4.20 0.48
C ALA A 300 -17.91 -4.33 -0.98
N ALA A 301 -19.23 -4.42 -1.25
CA ALA A 301 -19.76 -4.46 -2.62
C ALA A 301 -19.43 -3.18 -3.40
N PHE A 302 -19.51 -2.01 -2.76
CA PHE A 302 -19.10 -0.74 -3.38
C PHE A 302 -17.60 -0.70 -3.67
N PHE A 303 -16.77 -1.20 -2.77
CA PHE A 303 -15.33 -1.29 -3.01
C PHE A 303 -15.01 -2.26 -4.14
N LEU A 304 -15.69 -3.41 -4.25
CA LEU A 304 -15.55 -4.33 -5.38
C LEU A 304 -15.86 -3.63 -6.71
N CYS A 305 -16.94 -2.84 -6.77
CA CYS A 305 -17.22 -1.98 -7.93
C CYS A 305 -16.05 -1.04 -8.23
N SER A 306 -15.59 -0.27 -7.23
CA SER A 306 -14.51 0.71 -7.42
C SER A 306 -13.18 0.09 -7.84
N TYR A 307 -12.81 -1.06 -7.28
CA TYR A 307 -11.57 -1.77 -7.59
C TYR A 307 -11.62 -2.40 -8.97
N GLU A 308 -12.72 -3.05 -9.33
CA GLU A 308 -12.82 -3.63 -10.67
C GLU A 308 -12.84 -2.55 -11.75
N LEU A 309 -13.49 -1.41 -11.50
CA LEU A 309 -13.45 -0.27 -12.40
C LEU A 309 -12.03 0.30 -12.53
N SER A 310 -11.33 0.54 -11.41
CA SER A 310 -10.00 1.14 -11.41
C SER A 310 -8.91 0.20 -11.94
N ILE A 311 -9.05 -1.12 -11.74
CA ILE A 311 -8.03 -2.11 -12.13
C ILE A 311 -8.26 -2.61 -13.55
N LYS A 312 -9.52 -2.88 -13.93
CA LYS A 312 -9.86 -3.53 -15.20
C LYS A 312 -10.38 -2.56 -16.25
N SER A 313 -10.69 -1.31 -15.89
CA SER A 313 -11.41 -0.37 -16.76
C SER A 313 -12.71 -0.94 -17.31
N LEU A 314 -13.37 -1.83 -16.54
CA LEU A 314 -14.63 -2.48 -16.90
C LEU A 314 -15.75 -1.99 -15.98
N HIS A 315 -16.96 -1.85 -16.53
CA HIS A 315 -18.15 -1.68 -15.70
C HIS A 315 -18.43 -2.99 -14.95
N SER A 316 -18.05 -2.99 -13.67
CA SER A 316 -18.25 -4.12 -12.79
C SER A 316 -19.74 -4.39 -12.58
N PRO A 317 -20.19 -5.66 -12.57
CA PRO A 317 -21.54 -6.00 -12.17
C PRO A 317 -21.90 -5.48 -10.77
N TRP A 318 -20.91 -5.35 -9.88
CA TRP A 318 -21.07 -4.77 -8.56
C TRP A 318 -21.50 -3.30 -8.59
N CYS A 319 -21.17 -2.57 -9.66
CA CYS A 319 -21.56 -1.17 -9.81
C CYS A 319 -23.07 -1.02 -10.09
N PHE A 320 -23.74 -2.01 -10.68
CA PHE A 320 -25.20 -1.96 -10.91
C PHE A 320 -26.01 -2.01 -9.61
N LEU A 321 -25.38 -2.35 -8.49
CA LEU A 321 -26.03 -2.33 -7.19
C LEU A 321 -26.23 -0.92 -6.62
N PHE A 322 -25.62 0.09 -7.24
CA PHE A 322 -25.58 1.46 -6.73
C PHE A 322 -25.94 2.45 -7.83
N ASP A 323 -26.77 3.43 -7.50
CA ASP A 323 -26.94 4.62 -8.32
C ASP A 323 -26.05 5.78 -7.84
N GLU A 324 -26.12 6.93 -8.52
CA GLU A 324 -25.32 8.11 -8.17
C GLU A 324 -25.63 8.63 -6.75
N SER A 325 -26.89 8.50 -6.29
CA SER A 325 -27.28 8.94 -4.95
C SER A 325 -26.69 8.04 -3.88
N ASP A 326 -26.67 6.73 -4.11
CA ASP A 326 -26.01 5.74 -3.26
C ASP A 326 -24.50 6.01 -3.20
N ALA A 327 -23.88 6.24 -4.35
CA ALA A 327 -22.46 6.54 -4.45
C ALA A 327 -22.09 7.81 -3.68
N LYS A 328 -22.93 8.86 -3.69
CA LYS A 328 -22.71 10.09 -2.91
C LYS A 328 -22.77 9.85 -1.40
N VAL A 329 -23.65 8.96 -0.93
CA VAL A 329 -23.72 8.58 0.49
C VAL A 329 -22.46 7.82 0.89
N LEU A 330 -22.02 6.87 0.07
CA LEU A 330 -20.83 6.06 0.33
C LEU A 330 -19.53 6.89 0.24
N GLU A 331 -19.46 7.84 -0.70
CA GLU A 331 -18.38 8.84 -0.77
C GLU A 331 -18.34 9.68 0.50
N TYR A 332 -19.48 10.19 0.96
CA TYR A 332 -19.53 11.00 2.18
C TYR A 332 -19.08 10.21 3.42
N LYS A 333 -19.47 8.94 3.54
CA LYS A 333 -18.97 8.05 4.60
C LYS A 333 -17.44 7.91 4.53
N SER A 334 -16.89 7.71 3.33
CA SER A 334 -15.44 7.62 3.13
C SER A 334 -14.74 8.92 3.52
N ASP A 335 -15.29 10.07 3.12
CA ASP A 335 -14.76 11.39 3.48
C ASP A 335 -14.81 11.62 4.99
N LEU A 336 -15.91 11.25 5.65
CA LEU A 336 -16.04 11.34 7.11
C LEU A 336 -14.94 10.52 7.80
N LYS A 337 -14.69 9.30 7.32
CA LYS A 337 -13.60 8.46 7.83
C LYS A 337 -12.25 9.14 7.66
N GLN A 338 -11.94 9.66 6.48
CA GLN A 338 -10.62 10.27 6.22
C GLN A 338 -10.46 11.62 6.93
N TYR A 339 -11.53 12.40 7.05
CA TYR A 339 -11.54 13.68 7.78
C TYR A 339 -11.18 13.47 9.25
N TRP A 340 -11.92 12.57 9.91
CA TRP A 340 -11.75 12.28 11.34
C TRP A 340 -10.57 11.36 11.64
N LYS A 341 -10.05 10.61 10.67
CA LYS A 341 -8.90 9.73 10.90
C LYS A 341 -7.56 10.36 10.54
N ARG A 342 -7.47 11.12 9.45
CA ARG A 342 -6.19 11.48 8.81
C ARG A 342 -6.02 12.98 8.55
N SER A 343 -7.01 13.81 8.90
CA SER A 343 -7.06 15.22 8.49
C SER A 343 -7.52 16.12 9.64
N HIS A 344 -8.30 17.17 9.34
CA HIS A 344 -8.72 18.25 10.22
C HIS A 344 -9.54 17.82 11.43
N GLY A 345 -10.03 16.58 11.48
CA GLY A 345 -10.83 16.10 12.60
C GLY A 345 -10.06 16.01 13.93
N HIS A 346 -8.75 15.80 13.89
CA HIS A 346 -7.90 15.89 15.09
C HIS A 346 -6.60 16.59 14.77
N VAL A 347 -6.22 17.58 15.58
CA VAL A 347 -5.01 18.40 15.38
C VAL A 347 -3.74 17.53 15.31
N ILE A 348 -3.66 16.47 16.11
CA ILE A 348 -2.50 15.55 16.08
C ILE A 348 -2.32 14.86 14.72
N SER A 349 -3.39 14.68 13.94
CA SER A 349 -3.31 14.06 12.62
C SER A 349 -2.48 14.92 11.67
N SER A 350 -2.71 16.23 11.62
CA SER A 350 -1.92 17.14 10.77
C SER A 350 -0.51 17.36 11.33
N LEU A 351 -0.37 17.54 12.64
CA LEU A 351 0.94 17.73 13.30
C LEU A 351 1.87 16.52 13.13
N SER A 352 1.34 15.32 12.96
CA SER A 352 2.17 14.15 12.67
C SER A 352 3.04 14.33 11.41
N SER A 353 2.64 15.21 10.48
CA SER A 353 3.36 15.52 9.24
C SER A 353 4.45 16.59 9.36
N CYS A 354 4.76 17.11 10.56
CA CYS A 354 5.86 18.08 10.74
C CYS A 354 7.17 17.67 10.03
N PRO A 355 7.62 16.39 10.09
CA PRO A 355 8.87 15.99 9.40
C PRO A 355 8.82 16.23 7.90
N LEU A 356 7.71 15.88 7.26
CA LEU A 356 7.51 16.06 5.82
C LEU A 356 7.38 17.54 5.44
N PHE A 357 6.65 18.32 6.24
CA PHE A 357 6.55 19.76 6.07
C PHE A 357 7.92 20.45 6.13
N HIS A 358 8.73 20.13 7.14
CA HIS A 358 10.09 20.67 7.27
C HIS A 358 11.01 20.21 6.16
N HIS A 359 10.88 18.97 5.68
CA HIS A 359 11.62 18.49 4.53
C HIS A 359 11.32 19.33 3.30
N VAL A 360 10.05 19.55 2.95
CA VAL A 360 9.63 20.36 1.80
C VAL A 360 10.23 21.77 1.87
N PHE A 361 10.05 22.49 2.98
CA PHE A 361 10.55 23.87 3.09
C PHE A 361 12.08 23.96 3.15
N ARG A 362 12.77 22.98 3.74
CA ARG A 362 14.23 22.90 3.71
C ARG A 362 14.75 22.67 2.29
N THR A 363 14.07 21.87 1.48
CA THR A 363 14.39 21.66 0.07
C THR A 363 14.18 22.93 -0.74
N LEU A 364 13.05 23.62 -0.54
CA LEU A 364 12.79 24.92 -1.17
C LEU A 364 13.80 26.00 -0.75
N ASP A 365 14.16 26.05 0.53
CA ASP A 365 15.17 26.98 1.05
C ASP A 365 16.56 26.72 0.46
N LYS A 366 16.92 25.46 0.21
CA LYS A 366 18.19 25.13 -0.49
C LYS A 366 18.14 25.58 -1.96
N ALA A 367 17.00 25.39 -2.63
CA ALA A 367 16.83 25.78 -4.03
C ALA A 367 16.81 27.29 -4.23
N GLY A 368 16.18 28.05 -3.32
CA GLY A 368 16.02 29.50 -3.43
C GLY A 368 17.17 30.36 -2.90
N ARG A 369 18.28 29.77 -2.41
CA ARG A 369 19.43 30.52 -1.91
C ARG A 369 20.18 31.22 -3.05
N PRO A 370 20.57 32.51 -2.92
CA PRO A 370 21.46 33.16 -3.87
C PRO A 370 22.80 32.44 -3.91
N ARG A 371 23.30 32.10 -5.11
CA ARG A 371 24.56 31.34 -5.26
C ARG A 371 25.58 32.12 -6.07
N ARG A 372 26.85 31.87 -5.76
CA ARG A 372 27.98 32.30 -6.61
C ARG A 372 28.10 31.33 -7.78
N ALA A 373 28.59 31.82 -8.92
CA ALA A 373 28.71 31.03 -10.16
C ALA A 373 29.57 29.75 -10.04
N THR A 374 30.36 29.61 -8.97
CA THR A 374 31.26 28.48 -8.70
C THR A 374 30.62 27.35 -7.89
N GLU A 375 29.40 27.52 -7.38
CA GLU A 375 28.71 26.48 -6.61
C GLU A 375 27.91 25.54 -7.51
N ALA A 376 27.90 24.24 -7.18
CA ALA A 376 27.08 23.25 -7.89
C ALA A 376 25.60 23.61 -7.82
N SER A 377 24.92 23.64 -8.96
CA SER A 377 23.48 23.94 -9.06
C SER A 377 22.65 23.05 -8.12
N PRO A 378 21.56 23.57 -7.52
CA PRO A 378 20.74 22.82 -6.56
C PRO A 378 20.08 21.60 -7.22
N GLU A 379 19.56 20.68 -6.41
CA GLU A 379 18.73 19.59 -6.95
C GLU A 379 17.57 20.19 -7.78
N PRO A 380 17.40 19.79 -9.05
CA PRO A 380 16.41 20.39 -9.94
C PRO A 380 14.98 19.96 -9.56
N ALA A 381 14.82 18.75 -9.03
CA ALA A 381 13.55 18.23 -8.55
C ALA A 381 13.77 17.20 -7.43
N SER A 382 12.80 17.13 -6.51
CA SER A 382 12.73 16.11 -5.47
C SER A 382 11.34 15.44 -5.55
N ILE A 383 11.32 14.12 -5.75
CA ILE A 383 10.13 13.33 -6.05
C ILE A 383 9.92 12.33 -4.93
N LEU A 384 8.88 12.54 -4.14
CA LEU A 384 8.56 11.75 -2.95
C LEU A 384 7.29 10.92 -3.19
N VAL A 385 7.38 9.60 -3.01
CA VAL A 385 6.26 8.67 -3.24
C VAL A 385 5.82 8.00 -1.94
N GLY A 386 4.60 8.32 -1.51
CA GLY A 386 4.04 7.87 -0.23
C GLY A 386 2.64 7.26 -0.36
N HIS A 387 1.81 7.54 0.65
CA HIS A 387 0.43 7.07 0.74
C HIS A 387 -0.56 8.23 0.75
N ALA A 388 -1.85 7.95 0.57
CA ALA A 388 -2.89 8.93 0.85
C ALA A 388 -2.81 9.42 2.31
N GLU A 389 -2.45 8.51 3.22
CA GLU A 389 -2.17 8.79 4.64
C GLU A 389 -0.90 9.61 4.88
N THR A 390 -0.01 9.74 3.90
CA THR A 390 1.13 10.67 3.94
C THR A 390 0.69 12.07 3.51
N LEU A 391 -0.14 12.14 2.46
CA LEU A 391 -0.53 13.39 1.82
C LEU A 391 -1.62 14.14 2.59
N LEU A 392 -2.65 13.44 3.09
CA LEU A 392 -3.78 14.05 3.81
C LEU A 392 -3.34 14.85 5.05
N PRO A 393 -2.49 14.33 5.95
CA PRO A 393 -1.93 15.11 7.06
C PRO A 393 -1.24 16.39 6.63
N LEU A 394 -0.40 16.33 5.58
CA LEU A 394 0.33 17.49 5.08
C LEU A 394 -0.61 18.55 4.49
N LEU A 395 -1.57 18.15 3.66
CA LEU A 395 -2.59 19.06 3.13
C LEU A 395 -3.37 19.75 4.26
N SER A 396 -3.66 18.99 5.32
CA SER A 396 -4.37 19.51 6.49
C SER A 396 -3.50 20.47 7.31
N LEU A 397 -2.21 20.17 7.46
CA LEU A 397 -1.24 21.03 8.13
C LEU A 397 -1.05 22.37 7.38
N LEU A 398 -1.10 22.33 6.05
CA LEU A 398 -1.13 23.52 5.19
C LEU A 398 -2.47 24.27 5.23
N GLY A 399 -3.47 23.78 5.98
CA GLY A 399 -4.78 24.41 6.11
C GLY A 399 -5.69 24.24 4.89
N LEU A 400 -5.33 23.38 3.92
CA LEU A 400 -6.11 23.17 2.71
C LEU A 400 -7.36 22.34 2.96
N TYR A 401 -8.41 22.60 2.18
CA TYR A 401 -9.68 21.85 2.21
C TYR A 401 -10.32 21.76 3.60
N LYS A 402 -10.11 22.78 4.45
CA LYS A 402 -10.77 22.89 5.74
C LYS A 402 -12.18 23.44 5.55
N ASP A 403 -13.18 22.59 5.70
CA ASP A 403 -14.58 23.00 5.62
C ASP A 403 -14.93 23.98 6.76
N LYS A 404 -15.77 24.98 6.43
CA LYS A 404 -16.29 25.96 7.40
C LYS A 404 -17.04 25.27 8.55
N THR A 405 -17.83 24.25 8.21
CA THR A 405 -18.49 23.38 9.16
C THR A 405 -17.96 21.97 8.95
N PRO A 406 -17.39 21.32 9.97
CA PRO A 406 -16.88 19.96 9.83
C PRO A 406 -17.94 18.97 9.35
N PRO A 407 -17.57 17.97 8.51
CA PRO A 407 -18.46 16.87 8.18
C PRO A 407 -18.72 16.01 9.43
N THR A 408 -19.99 15.72 9.69
CA THR A 408 -20.49 14.91 10.81
C THR A 408 -21.50 13.88 10.29
N ALA A 409 -21.92 12.97 11.15
CA ALA A 409 -22.98 12.01 10.80
C ALA A 409 -24.32 12.67 10.51
N SER A 410 -24.57 13.87 11.04
CA SER A 410 -25.90 14.50 11.03
C SER A 410 -26.11 15.55 9.93
N ASN A 411 -25.06 15.93 9.20
CA ASN A 411 -25.09 17.07 8.28
C ASN A 411 -24.80 16.69 6.82
N TYR A 412 -25.02 15.43 6.43
CA TYR A 412 -24.85 14.97 5.03
C TYR A 412 -25.49 15.90 4.00
N HIS A 413 -26.74 16.29 4.22
CA HIS A 413 -27.51 17.13 3.29
C HIS A 413 -26.97 18.55 3.13
N SER A 414 -26.31 19.12 4.14
CA SER A 414 -25.67 20.44 4.01
C SER A 414 -24.23 20.35 3.48
N GLN A 415 -23.65 19.14 3.40
CA GLN A 415 -22.28 18.89 2.98
C GLN A 415 -22.14 18.48 1.50
N HIS A 416 -23.19 18.70 0.69
CA HIS A 416 -23.13 18.51 -0.76
C HIS A 416 -22.15 19.47 -1.45
N GLY A 417 -21.79 20.59 -0.81
CA GLY A 417 -20.83 21.59 -1.29
C GLY A 417 -19.45 21.54 -0.63
N ARG A 418 -19.17 20.51 0.20
CA ARG A 418 -17.92 20.42 0.96
C ARG A 418 -16.68 20.47 0.09
N SER A 419 -15.65 21.12 0.61
CA SER A 419 -14.31 21.20 0.06
C SER A 419 -13.51 19.92 0.34
N PHE A 420 -13.69 19.29 1.51
CA PHE A 420 -13.01 18.03 1.83
C PHE A 420 -13.68 16.85 1.12
N ARG A 421 -13.18 16.50 -0.07
CA ARG A 421 -13.59 15.32 -0.84
C ARG A 421 -12.39 14.50 -1.25
N THR A 422 -12.20 13.36 -0.59
CA THR A 422 -11.04 12.51 -0.81
C THR A 422 -10.96 11.94 -2.23
N SER A 423 -12.10 11.72 -2.88
CA SER A 423 -12.20 11.34 -4.30
C SER A 423 -11.57 12.37 -5.26
N ARG A 424 -11.49 13.64 -4.86
CA ARG A 424 -10.88 14.74 -5.65
C ARG A 424 -9.51 15.15 -5.16
N ILE A 425 -9.24 15.00 -3.88
CA ILE A 425 -8.00 15.45 -3.24
C ILE A 425 -6.93 14.36 -3.33
N VAL A 426 -7.28 13.12 -3.00
CA VAL A 426 -6.34 11.98 -2.92
C VAL A 426 -6.83 10.75 -3.70
N PRO A 427 -7.15 10.86 -5.01
CA PRO A 427 -7.39 9.69 -5.85
C PRO A 427 -6.12 8.83 -6.02
N TYR A 428 -6.21 7.71 -6.75
CA TYR A 428 -5.00 7.00 -7.18
C TYR A 428 -4.09 7.91 -8.00
N ALA A 429 -2.78 7.79 -7.78
CA ALA A 429 -1.75 8.68 -8.35
C ALA A 429 -1.92 10.17 -8.02
N ALA A 430 -2.60 10.50 -6.91
CA ALA A 430 -2.68 11.87 -6.42
C ALA A 430 -1.29 12.48 -6.22
N ASN A 431 -1.17 13.76 -6.53
CA ASN A 431 0.09 14.49 -6.50
C ASN A 431 -0.06 15.88 -5.89
N LEU A 432 0.98 16.32 -5.21
CA LEU A 432 1.11 17.66 -4.63
C LEU A 432 2.46 18.23 -5.06
N LEU A 433 2.44 19.34 -5.78
CA LEU A 433 3.63 19.98 -6.33
C LEU A 433 3.86 21.34 -5.68
N PHE A 434 5.10 21.58 -5.28
CA PHE A 434 5.61 22.87 -4.88
C PHE A 434 6.58 23.36 -5.96
N VAL A 435 6.19 24.38 -6.73
CA VAL A 435 6.98 24.88 -7.85
C VAL A 435 7.55 26.25 -7.48
N LEU A 436 8.88 26.32 -7.38
CA LEU A 436 9.61 27.53 -7.06
C LEU A 436 10.08 28.21 -8.35
N TYR A 437 9.51 29.37 -8.65
CA TYR A 437 9.88 30.20 -9.80
C TYR A 437 10.90 31.24 -9.39
N ASP A 438 11.95 31.38 -10.20
CA ASP A 438 12.85 32.53 -10.13
C ASP A 438 12.24 33.70 -10.91
N CYS A 439 11.98 34.81 -10.23
CA CYS A 439 11.29 35.97 -10.78
C CYS A 439 12.04 37.25 -10.40
N GLN A 440 11.92 38.30 -11.23
CA GLN A 440 12.65 39.56 -11.04
C GLN A 440 12.46 40.20 -9.65
N ARG A 441 11.29 40.00 -9.01
CA ARG A 441 10.95 40.55 -7.69
C ARG A 441 11.22 39.57 -6.54
N GLY A 442 12.02 38.54 -6.78
CA GLY A 442 12.33 37.46 -5.86
C GLY A 442 11.52 36.18 -6.15
N PRO A 443 11.92 35.05 -5.52
CA PRO A 443 11.33 33.75 -5.81
C PRO A 443 9.85 33.70 -5.43
N ARG A 444 9.06 33.02 -6.28
CA ARG A 444 7.61 32.83 -6.10
C ARG A 444 7.29 31.35 -6.01
N LEU A 445 6.34 30.98 -5.16
CA LEU A 445 5.99 29.58 -4.92
C LEU A 445 4.55 29.31 -5.36
N GLN A 446 4.36 28.39 -6.29
CA GLN A 446 3.05 27.89 -6.69
C GLN A 446 2.81 26.51 -6.07
N LEU A 447 1.56 26.29 -5.65
CA LEU A 447 1.09 25.00 -5.16
C LEU A 447 0.12 24.39 -6.17
N LEU A 448 0.31 23.10 -6.50
CA LEU A 448 -0.63 22.37 -7.34
C LEU A 448 -1.06 21.08 -6.63
N VAL A 449 -2.37 20.81 -6.62
CA VAL A 449 -2.94 19.53 -6.19
C VAL A 449 -3.54 18.86 -7.40
N ASN A 450 -3.10 17.64 -7.71
CA ASN A 450 -3.52 16.90 -8.90
C ASN A 450 -3.35 17.74 -10.17
N GLU A 451 -2.14 18.27 -10.35
CA GLU A 451 -1.72 19.14 -11.48
C GLU A 451 -2.58 20.42 -11.67
N THR A 452 -3.41 20.78 -10.68
CA THR A 452 -4.27 21.97 -10.71
C THR A 452 -3.79 23.00 -9.68
N PRO A 453 -3.60 24.28 -10.05
CA PRO A 453 -3.19 25.32 -9.10
C PRO A 453 -4.16 25.46 -7.92
N VAL A 454 -3.62 25.55 -6.71
CA VAL A 454 -4.36 25.81 -5.47
C VAL A 454 -3.69 26.95 -4.72
N ARG A 455 -4.49 27.83 -4.12
CA ARG A 455 -3.99 28.99 -3.37
C ARG A 455 -3.65 28.60 -1.95
N PHE A 456 -2.60 29.23 -1.42
CA PHE A 456 -2.24 29.08 0.00
C PHE A 456 -3.28 29.80 0.87
N PRO A 457 -3.79 29.16 1.94
CA PRO A 457 -4.64 29.83 2.92
C PRO A 457 -3.95 31.07 3.51
N GLY A 458 -4.67 32.19 3.55
CA GLY A 458 -4.16 33.51 3.96
C GLY A 458 -3.42 34.29 2.86
N LEU A 459 -3.25 33.73 1.66
CA LEU A 459 -2.60 34.36 0.50
C LEU A 459 -3.41 34.13 -0.79
N GLU A 460 -4.71 34.41 -0.75
CA GLU A 460 -5.67 34.04 -1.81
C GLU A 460 -5.70 34.99 -3.02
N SER A 461 -4.90 36.05 -3.02
CA SER A 461 -4.89 37.07 -4.07
C SER A 461 -4.15 36.64 -5.34
N GLU A 462 -3.19 35.72 -5.24
CA GLU A 462 -2.33 35.29 -6.35
C GLU A 462 -2.11 33.78 -6.30
N ASP A 463 -1.96 33.13 -7.46
CA ASP A 463 -1.73 31.68 -7.53
C ASP A 463 -0.27 31.28 -7.20
N ALA A 464 0.67 32.24 -7.28
CA ALA A 464 2.09 32.05 -6.99
C ALA A 464 2.65 33.23 -6.17
N PRO A 465 2.30 33.35 -4.87
CA PRO A 465 2.79 34.43 -4.01
C PRO A 465 4.32 34.41 -3.83
N LEU A 466 4.89 35.50 -3.32
CA LEU A 466 6.32 35.55 -2.99
C LEU A 466 6.65 34.49 -1.94
N TYR A 467 7.73 33.74 -2.15
CA TYR A 467 8.13 32.65 -1.27
C TYR A 467 8.35 33.12 0.17
N ARG A 468 8.89 34.34 0.36
CA ARG A 468 9.06 34.94 1.68
C ARG A 468 7.74 35.17 2.43
N ASP A 469 6.66 35.47 1.71
CA ASP A 469 5.34 35.75 2.30
C ASP A 469 4.71 34.40 2.70
N VAL A 470 4.86 33.36 1.88
CA VAL A 470 4.48 31.99 2.26
C VAL A 470 5.22 31.54 3.52
N ARG A 471 6.54 31.76 3.61
CA ARG A 471 7.31 31.47 4.83
C ARG A 471 6.82 32.26 6.04
N ALA A 472 6.41 33.52 5.85
CA ALA A 472 5.86 34.33 6.93
C ALA A 472 4.52 33.76 7.43
N THR A 473 3.63 33.36 6.52
CA THR A 473 2.33 32.73 6.86
C THR A 473 2.53 31.45 7.68
N TYR A 474 3.47 30.59 7.29
CA TYR A 474 3.74 29.33 7.99
C TYR A 474 4.86 29.39 9.04
N ARG A 475 5.29 30.59 9.47
CA ARG A 475 6.39 30.75 10.42
C ARG A 475 6.18 29.97 11.72
N HIS A 476 4.96 29.97 12.24
CA HIS A 476 4.59 29.24 13.45
C HIS A 476 4.83 27.72 13.34
N LEU A 477 4.71 27.15 12.13
CA LEU A 477 5.02 25.74 11.88
C LEU A 477 6.52 25.53 11.63
N LEU A 478 7.14 26.42 10.85
CA LEU A 478 8.57 26.36 10.53
C LEU A 478 9.45 26.42 11.78
N ASP A 479 9.05 27.22 12.77
CA ASP A 479 9.81 27.37 14.01
C ASP A 479 9.29 26.46 15.15
N GLY A 480 8.03 26.02 15.07
CA GLY A 480 7.32 25.45 16.22
C GLY A 480 6.76 24.03 16.07
N CYS A 481 6.69 23.47 14.86
CA CYS A 481 6.16 22.12 14.60
C CYS A 481 7.26 21.08 14.87
N ASP A 482 7.30 20.50 16.07
CA ASP A 482 8.30 19.49 16.43
C ASP A 482 7.68 18.10 16.58
N PHE A 483 8.12 17.15 15.75
CA PHE A 483 7.50 15.82 15.71
C PHE A 483 7.57 15.11 17.07
N HIS A 484 8.71 15.15 17.76
CA HIS A 484 8.87 14.46 19.04
C HIS A 484 7.96 15.08 20.11
N ARG A 485 7.92 16.43 20.19
CA ARG A 485 7.07 17.15 21.15
C ARG A 485 5.59 16.89 20.91
N GLU A 486 5.16 16.91 19.65
CA GLU A 486 3.74 16.72 19.31
C GLU A 486 3.33 15.25 19.41
N CYS A 487 4.20 14.31 19.04
CA CYS A 487 3.86 12.89 18.96
C CYS A 487 4.18 12.05 20.19
N GLU A 488 5.15 12.40 21.04
CA GLU A 488 5.46 11.59 22.24
C GLU A 488 4.69 12.05 23.49
N GLY A 489 4.04 13.23 23.41
CA GLY A 489 3.33 13.86 24.51
C GLY A 489 4.27 14.66 25.41
N ARG A 490 3.80 15.81 25.91
CA ARG A 490 4.46 16.51 27.02
C ARG A 490 4.45 15.58 28.23
N THR A 491 5.63 15.32 28.82
CA THR A 491 5.82 14.53 30.05
C THR A 491 5.21 15.14 31.32
N GLY A 492 4.26 16.09 31.20
CA GLY A 492 3.55 16.66 32.33
C GLY A 492 2.37 17.51 31.90
N GLY A 493 1.16 17.08 32.30
CA GLY A 493 0.00 17.96 32.49
C GLY A 493 -0.76 18.39 31.24
N ARG A 494 -2.01 17.91 31.15
CA ARG A 494 -3.10 18.26 30.22
C ARG A 494 -2.92 17.86 28.75
N ALA A 495 -3.80 16.96 28.34
CA ALA A 495 -4.15 16.71 26.95
C ALA A 495 -4.40 18.04 26.21
N PRO A 496 -3.88 18.23 24.98
CA PRO A 496 -4.21 19.41 24.20
C PRO A 496 -5.68 19.35 23.78
N ASN A 497 -6.48 20.24 24.38
CA ASN A 497 -7.78 20.75 23.95
C ASN A 497 -8.73 19.77 23.24
N THR A 498 -9.57 19.12 24.05
CA THR A 498 -10.97 18.89 23.72
C THR A 498 -11.75 20.22 23.75
N GLU A 499 -11.51 21.10 22.77
CA GLU A 499 -12.48 22.15 22.46
C GLU A 499 -13.14 21.78 21.12
N LEU A 500 -14.46 21.70 21.19
CA LEU A 500 -15.43 21.30 20.18
C LEU A 500 -15.32 22.09 18.87
#